data_AF-A0A9E1WAD0-F1
#
_entry.id   AF-A0A9E1WAD0-F1
#
_cell.length_a   1.000
_cell.length_b   1.000
_cell.length_c   1.000
_cell.angle_alpha   90.00
_cell.angle_beta   90.00
_cell.angle_gamma   90.00
#
_symmetry.space_group_name_H-M   'P 1'
#
loop_
_entity.id
_entity.type
_entity.pdbx_description
1 polymer ?
#
loop_
_entity_poly.entity_id
_entity_poly.type
_entity_poly.pdbx_seq_one_letter_code
_entity_poly.pdbx_strand_id
1 'polypeptide(L)'
;MKHIFLAILALGFGVSAFADGHGNRLSFEQRQDSAEMTVTAVNLTQDGGSISAEGEMGEYGRVYLTYTLTADANGMSGTVIGEGRGALQDGSFASGAGTGAYTRDGTTFTMHVLFRINDGTQNLDKIVFNAFTRELTHDVFIVK
;
A
#
# COMPACT_ATOMS: atom_id res chain seq x y z
N MET A 1 31.42 7.36 -54.82
CA MET A 1 29.96 7.53 -54.57
C MET A 1 29.14 6.24 -54.57
N LYS A 2 29.65 5.06 -54.98
CA LYS A 2 28.87 3.80 -54.96
C LYS A 2 28.94 3.02 -53.63
N HIS A 3 29.95 3.27 -52.80
CA HIS A 3 30.16 2.53 -51.54
C HIS A 3 29.55 3.22 -50.31
N ILE A 4 29.17 4.50 -50.42
CA ILE A 4 28.54 5.25 -49.31
C ILE A 4 27.05 4.88 -49.20
N PHE A 5 26.40 4.57 -50.32
CA PHE A 5 25.00 4.17 -50.34
C PHE A 5 24.74 2.81 -49.67
N LEU A 6 25.73 1.91 -49.70
CA LEU A 6 25.61 0.57 -49.12
C LEU A 6 25.75 0.57 -47.58
N ALA A 7 26.42 1.57 -47.01
CA ALA A 7 26.58 1.71 -45.56
C ALA A 7 25.31 2.23 -44.88
N ILE A 8 24.49 3.03 -45.57
CA ILE A 8 23.26 3.61 -45.01
C ILE A 8 22.14 2.56 -44.93
N LEU A 9 22.13 1.58 -45.84
CA LEU A 9 21.11 0.52 -45.85
C LEU A 9 21.27 -0.49 -44.71
N ALA A 10 22.47 -0.62 -44.12
CA ALA A 10 22.73 -1.52 -43.00
C ALA A 10 22.29 -0.94 -41.63
N LEU A 11 22.01 0.36 -41.54
CA LEU A 11 21.57 1.03 -40.30
C LEU A 11 20.03 0.99 -40.10
N GLY A 12 19.27 0.53 -41.10
CA GLY A 12 17.81 0.50 -41.05
C GLY A 12 17.18 -0.71 -40.34
N PHE A 13 17.99 -1.68 -39.91
CA PHE A 13 17.51 -2.90 -39.22
C PHE A 13 17.92 -2.96 -37.75
N GLY A 14 18.00 -1.80 -37.09
CA GLY A 14 17.78 -1.76 -35.65
C GLY A 14 16.32 -2.14 -35.40
N VAL A 15 16.01 -3.43 -35.39
CA VAL A 15 14.76 -3.92 -34.83
C VAL A 15 14.75 -3.41 -33.39
N SER A 16 13.96 -2.38 -33.13
CA SER A 16 13.56 -2.05 -31.77
C SER A 16 12.89 -3.30 -31.23
N ALA A 17 13.64 -4.13 -30.53
CA ALA A 17 13.06 -5.12 -29.65
C ALA A 17 12.40 -4.31 -28.54
N PHE A 18 11.17 -3.85 -28.78
CA PHE A 18 10.28 -3.47 -27.71
C PHE A 18 10.03 -4.75 -26.94
N ALA A 19 10.80 -4.95 -25.87
CA ALA A 19 10.49 -5.94 -24.87
C ALA A 19 9.27 -5.45 -24.08
N ASP A 20 8.10 -5.42 -24.72
CA ASP A 20 6.82 -5.43 -24.04
C ASP A 20 6.33 -6.89 -24.01
N GLY A 21 6.99 -7.68 -23.18
CA GLY A 21 6.54 -9.02 -22.79
C GLY A 21 5.94 -9.00 -21.39
N HIS A 22 5.26 -7.91 -21.02
CA HIS A 22 4.91 -7.59 -19.65
C HIS A 22 3.41 -7.40 -19.41
N GLY A 23 2.58 -7.71 -20.42
CA GLY A 23 1.14 -7.49 -20.40
C GLY A 23 0.30 -8.23 -19.35
N ASN A 24 0.92 -8.92 -18.38
CA ASN A 24 0.27 -9.58 -17.23
C ASN A 24 1.19 -9.56 -15.98
N ARG A 25 1.74 -8.40 -15.62
CA ARG A 25 2.59 -8.25 -14.40
C ARG A 25 1.79 -7.69 -13.24
N LEU A 26 2.18 -8.07 -12.02
CA LEU A 26 1.74 -7.46 -10.78
C LEU A 26 1.84 -5.93 -10.89
N SER A 27 0.70 -5.27 -10.78
CA SER A 27 0.60 -3.81 -10.85
C SER A 27 -0.19 -3.27 -9.67
N PHE A 28 0.13 -2.03 -9.30
CA PHE A 28 -0.49 -1.30 -8.21
C PHE A 28 -0.99 0.03 -8.76
N GLU A 29 -2.30 0.16 -8.87
CA GLU A 29 -2.95 1.40 -9.29
C GLU A 29 -3.62 2.02 -8.06
N GLN A 30 -3.47 3.33 -7.86
CA GLN A 30 -4.09 4.00 -6.74
C GLN A 30 -5.62 3.88 -6.85
N ARG A 31 -6.25 3.28 -5.84
CA ARG A 31 -7.71 3.05 -5.85
C ARG A 31 -8.49 4.35 -5.65
N GLN A 32 -7.95 5.23 -4.82
CA GLN A 32 -8.59 6.47 -4.38
C GLN A 32 -7.53 7.43 -3.83
N ASP A 33 -7.91 8.70 -3.62
CA ASP A 33 -7.06 9.69 -2.98
C ASP A 33 -6.58 9.21 -1.59
N SER A 34 -5.40 9.66 -1.18
CA SER A 34 -4.86 9.38 0.15
C SER A 34 -5.84 9.86 1.23
N ALA A 35 -6.07 9.02 2.23
CA ALA A 35 -6.91 9.36 3.36
C ALA A 35 -6.08 9.87 4.55
N GLU A 36 -6.46 11.03 5.07
CA GLU A 36 -6.01 11.51 6.38
C GLU A 36 -6.86 10.85 7.47
N MET A 37 -6.19 10.22 8.42
CA MET A 37 -6.83 9.37 9.42
C MET A 37 -6.61 9.95 10.82
N THR A 38 -7.65 9.84 11.66
CA THR A 38 -7.57 10.21 13.07
C THR A 38 -7.16 9.01 13.90
N VAL A 39 -5.98 9.07 14.53
CA VAL A 39 -5.53 8.03 15.46
C VAL A 39 -6.30 8.12 16.78
N THR A 40 -7.12 7.11 17.06
CA THR A 40 -8.00 7.06 18.24
C THR A 40 -7.35 6.38 19.44
N ALA A 41 -6.45 5.42 19.21
CA ALA A 41 -5.75 4.73 20.29
C ALA A 41 -4.35 4.25 19.86
N VAL A 42 -3.45 4.18 20.84
CA VAL A 42 -2.17 3.47 20.75
C VAL A 42 -2.03 2.65 22.02
N ASN A 43 -1.91 1.33 21.89
CA ASN A 43 -1.75 0.42 23.02
C ASN A 43 -0.41 -0.30 22.90
N LEU A 44 0.37 -0.34 23.98
CA LEU A 44 1.67 -1.01 23.99
C LEU A 44 1.55 -2.40 24.60
N THR A 45 2.31 -3.34 24.06
CA THR A 45 2.47 -4.69 24.61
C THR A 45 3.96 -4.99 24.79
N GLN A 46 4.28 -6.14 25.37
CA GLN A 46 5.69 -6.53 25.56
C GLN A 46 6.44 -6.67 24.24
N ASP A 47 5.78 -7.17 23.20
CA ASP A 47 6.41 -7.53 21.92
C ASP A 47 6.07 -6.53 20.80
N GLY A 48 5.37 -5.44 21.11
CA GLY A 48 4.95 -4.45 20.13
C GLY A 48 3.78 -3.59 20.62
N GLY A 49 2.66 -3.60 19.88
CA GLY A 49 1.49 -2.81 20.24
C GLY A 49 0.40 -2.79 19.17
N SER A 50 -0.59 -1.93 19.35
CA SER A 50 -1.61 -1.66 18.33
C SER A 50 -1.86 -0.16 18.15
N ILE A 51 -2.21 0.21 16.93
CA ILE A 51 -2.64 1.56 16.54
C ILE A 51 -4.04 1.43 15.97
N SER A 52 -5.00 2.16 16.53
CA SER A 52 -6.35 2.25 15.98
C SER A 52 -6.59 3.63 15.39
N ALA A 53 -7.27 3.67 14.25
CA ALA A 53 -7.57 4.89 13.54
C ALA A 53 -8.95 4.84 12.87
N GLU A 54 -9.53 6.01 12.63
CA GLU A 54 -10.76 6.17 11.86
C GLU A 54 -10.66 7.33 10.87
N GLY A 55 -11.44 7.29 9.81
CA GLY A 55 -11.42 8.31 8.77
C GLY A 55 -12.47 8.07 7.69
N GLU A 56 -12.54 8.98 6.72
CA GLU A 56 -13.36 8.81 5.52
C GLU A 56 -12.45 8.35 4.38
N MET A 57 -12.80 7.24 3.72
CA MET A 57 -11.98 6.61 2.69
C MET A 57 -12.85 6.26 1.48
N GLY A 58 -13.06 7.21 0.55
CA GLY A 58 -13.68 7.00 -0.77
C GLY A 58 -14.63 5.81 -0.88
N GLU A 59 -14.15 4.73 -1.52
CA GLU A 59 -14.86 3.46 -1.79
C GLU A 59 -15.37 2.74 -0.53
N TYR A 60 -14.75 2.98 0.62
CA TYR A 60 -15.00 2.30 1.89
C TYR A 60 -15.80 3.14 2.90
N GLY A 61 -16.17 4.39 2.56
CA GLY A 61 -16.92 5.27 3.46
C GLY A 61 -16.19 5.57 4.77
N ARG A 62 -16.92 5.55 5.89
CA ARG A 62 -16.31 5.74 7.21
C ARG A 62 -15.62 4.47 7.66
N VAL A 63 -14.30 4.51 7.74
CA VAL A 63 -13.48 3.36 8.12
C VAL A 63 -13.05 3.39 9.58
N TYR A 64 -12.93 2.19 10.13
CA TYR A 64 -12.30 1.91 11.42
C TYR A 64 -11.24 0.85 11.21
N LEU A 65 -10.00 1.16 11.59
CA LEU A 65 -8.83 0.34 11.35
C LEU A 65 -8.09 0.07 12.64
N THR A 66 -7.52 -1.13 12.76
CA THR A 66 -6.55 -1.47 13.79
C THR A 66 -5.37 -2.19 13.16
N TYR A 67 -4.18 -1.65 13.40
CA TYR A 67 -2.91 -2.25 13.04
C TYR A 67 -2.30 -2.85 14.30
N THR A 68 -2.07 -4.16 14.30
CA THR A 68 -1.37 -4.86 15.39
C THR A 68 0.06 -5.13 14.94
N LEU A 69 1.03 -4.61 15.69
CA LEU A 69 2.45 -4.61 15.36
C LEU A 69 3.19 -5.56 16.29
N THR A 70 4.08 -6.35 15.71
CA THR A 70 5.05 -7.18 16.44
C THR A 70 6.44 -6.76 16.02
N ALA A 71 7.25 -6.30 16.96
CA ALA A 71 8.58 -5.76 16.70
C ALA A 71 9.62 -6.87 16.51
N ASP A 72 10.53 -6.65 15.56
CA ASP A 72 11.77 -7.41 15.46
C ASP A 72 12.73 -7.01 16.59
N ALA A 73 13.74 -7.84 16.83
CA ALA A 73 14.74 -7.62 17.89
C ALA A 73 15.50 -6.27 17.76
N ASN A 74 15.58 -5.69 16.56
CA ASN A 74 16.20 -4.39 16.34
C ASN A 74 15.31 -3.21 16.79
N GLY A 75 14.02 -3.45 17.06
CA GLY A 75 13.02 -2.46 17.42
C GLY A 75 12.71 -1.41 16.35
N MET A 76 13.22 -1.57 15.12
CA MET A 76 13.08 -0.64 13.99
C MET A 76 12.24 -1.21 12.84
N SER A 77 11.95 -2.50 12.86
CA SER A 77 11.09 -3.19 11.91
C SER A 77 10.20 -4.19 12.62
N GLY A 78 9.30 -4.81 11.87
CA GLY A 78 8.50 -5.91 12.37
C GLY A 78 7.38 -6.29 11.43
N THR A 79 6.46 -7.09 11.95
CA THR A 79 5.25 -7.50 11.22
C THR A 79 4.04 -6.67 11.65
N VAL A 80 3.06 -6.57 10.76
CA VAL A 80 1.79 -5.90 11.02
C VAL A 80 0.63 -6.76 10.55
N ILE A 81 -0.42 -6.85 11.36
CA ILE A 81 -1.73 -7.38 10.98
C ILE A 81 -2.70 -6.21 10.97
N GLY A 82 -3.35 -5.98 9.83
CA GLY A 82 -4.35 -4.94 9.65
C GLY A 82 -5.75 -5.54 9.62
N GLU A 83 -6.66 -4.95 10.39
CA GLU A 83 -8.10 -5.23 10.36
C GLU A 83 -8.85 -3.92 10.13
N GLY A 84 -9.77 -3.91 9.16
CA GLY A 84 -10.53 -2.74 8.78
C GLY A 84 -12.01 -3.03 8.55
N ARG A 85 -12.87 -2.09 8.93
CA ARG A 85 -14.31 -2.09 8.60
C ARG A 85 -14.69 -0.72 8.06
N GLY A 86 -15.24 -0.67 6.85
CA GLY A 86 -15.81 0.52 6.23
C GLY A 86 -17.33 0.49 6.34
N ALA A 87 -17.93 1.48 7.00
CA ALA A 87 -19.36 1.67 7.09
C ALA A 87 -19.81 2.62 5.96
N LEU A 88 -20.61 2.09 5.03
CA LEU A 88 -21.12 2.85 3.89
C LEU A 88 -22.48 3.48 4.21
N GLN A 89 -22.82 4.54 3.47
CA GLN A 89 -24.07 5.29 3.69
C GLN A 89 -25.33 4.45 3.46
N ASP A 90 -25.25 3.41 2.63
CA ASP A 90 -26.35 2.48 2.37
C ASP A 90 -26.54 1.43 3.49
N GLY A 91 -25.73 1.50 4.55
CA GLY A 91 -25.77 0.58 5.69
C GLY A 91 -25.00 -0.73 5.46
N SER A 92 -24.35 -0.90 4.31
CA SER A 92 -23.46 -2.03 4.06
C SER A 92 -22.09 -1.83 4.73
N PHE A 93 -21.34 -2.93 4.85
CA PHE A 93 -19.98 -2.92 5.38
C PHE A 93 -18.98 -3.51 4.40
N ALA A 94 -17.92 -2.75 4.13
CA ALA A 94 -16.68 -3.30 3.60
C ALA A 94 -15.86 -3.88 4.77
N SER A 95 -15.27 -5.06 4.56
CA SER A 95 -14.41 -5.70 5.55
C SER A 95 -13.10 -6.07 4.90
N GLY A 96 -12.00 -5.63 5.51
CA GLY A 96 -10.65 -5.90 5.08
C GLY A 96 -9.82 -6.52 6.18
N ALA A 97 -9.02 -7.53 5.86
CA ALA A 97 -8.01 -8.09 6.74
C ALA A 97 -6.73 -8.41 5.96
N GLY A 98 -5.57 -8.22 6.58
CA GLY A 98 -4.30 -8.41 5.90
C GLY A 98 -3.12 -8.55 6.85
N THR A 99 -2.00 -9.00 6.28
CA THR A 99 -0.71 -9.06 6.98
C THR A 99 0.34 -8.38 6.12
N GLY A 100 1.37 -7.85 6.77
CA GLY A 100 2.50 -7.28 6.10
C GLY A 100 3.64 -6.96 7.05
N ALA A 101 4.43 -5.96 6.69
CA ALA A 101 5.61 -5.56 7.43
C ALA A 101 5.65 -4.05 7.63
N TYR A 102 6.39 -3.63 8.65
CA TYR A 102 6.65 -2.22 8.89
C TYR A 102 8.13 -1.97 9.12
N THR A 103 8.53 -0.74 8.83
CA THR A 103 9.79 -0.15 9.26
C THR A 103 9.49 1.17 9.96
N ARG A 104 10.38 1.63 10.84
CA ARG A 104 10.33 2.99 11.38
C ARG A 104 11.66 3.72 11.26
N ASP A 105 11.57 5.01 11.01
CA ASP A 105 12.65 5.97 11.15
C ASP A 105 12.24 6.99 12.23
N GLY A 106 13.01 7.05 13.32
CA GLY A 106 12.62 7.79 14.51
C GLY A 106 11.22 7.38 15.01
N THR A 107 10.29 8.34 15.02
CA THR A 107 8.89 8.15 15.43
C THR A 107 7.93 7.85 14.27
N THR A 108 8.43 7.77 13.04
CA THR A 108 7.61 7.58 11.84
C THR A 108 7.63 6.13 11.40
N PHE A 109 6.48 5.48 11.47
CA PHE A 109 6.23 4.13 10.99
C PHE A 109 5.75 4.18 9.55
N THR A 110 6.29 3.31 8.71
CA THR A 110 5.75 3.01 7.38
C THR A 110 5.38 1.54 7.36
N MET A 111 4.09 1.26 7.19
CA MET A 111 3.52 -0.08 7.13
C MET A 111 3.08 -0.37 5.70
N HIS A 112 3.33 -1.58 5.22
CA HIS A 112 2.75 -2.09 3.99
C HIS A 112 1.95 -3.34 4.31
N VAL A 113 0.67 -3.37 3.94
CA VAL A 113 -0.25 -4.47 4.27
C VAL A 113 -0.96 -4.92 3.00
N LEU A 114 -0.98 -6.23 2.73
CA LEU A 114 -1.79 -6.79 1.67
C LEU A 114 -3.18 -7.14 2.24
N PHE A 115 -4.15 -6.25 2.05
CA PHE A 115 -5.53 -6.44 2.49
C PHE A 115 -6.32 -7.30 1.50
N ARG A 116 -7.07 -8.25 2.02
CA ARG A 116 -8.14 -8.94 1.30
C ARG A 116 -9.48 -8.33 1.71
N ILE A 117 -10.26 -7.91 0.72
CA ILE A 117 -11.55 -7.29 0.93
C ILE A 117 -12.66 -8.32 0.71
N ASN A 118 -13.77 -8.19 1.42
CA ASN A 118 -14.92 -9.09 1.32
C ASN A 118 -15.61 -9.10 -0.06
N ASP A 119 -15.32 -8.13 -0.92
CA ASP A 119 -15.75 -8.10 -2.32
C ASP A 119 -14.88 -8.98 -3.25
N GLY A 120 -13.85 -9.64 -2.71
CA GLY A 120 -12.92 -10.50 -3.43
C GLY A 120 -11.70 -9.77 -4.01
N THR A 121 -11.64 -8.44 -3.89
CA THR A 121 -10.47 -7.65 -4.32
C THR A 121 -9.34 -7.71 -3.30
N GLN A 122 -8.14 -7.34 -3.76
CA GLN A 122 -6.95 -7.21 -2.93
C GLN A 122 -6.36 -5.82 -3.08
N ASN A 123 -5.87 -5.29 -1.97
CA ASN A 123 -5.18 -4.02 -1.93
C ASN A 123 -3.79 -4.19 -1.34
N LEU A 124 -2.81 -3.51 -1.93
CA LEU A 124 -1.60 -3.17 -1.19
C LEU A 124 -1.84 -1.80 -0.58
N ASP A 125 -1.84 -1.74 0.74
CA ASP A 125 -2.04 -0.51 1.48
C ASP A 125 -0.70 -0.04 2.04
N LYS A 126 -0.45 1.26 1.93
CA LYS A 126 0.68 1.92 2.57
C LYS A 126 0.15 2.87 3.62
N ILE A 127 0.60 2.66 4.85
CA ILE A 127 0.17 3.44 6.00
C ILE A 127 1.39 4.13 6.61
N VAL A 128 1.35 5.44 6.74
CA VAL A 128 2.42 6.22 7.36
C VAL A 128 1.88 6.85 8.63
N PHE A 129 2.46 6.49 9.77
CA PHE A 129 2.06 7.01 11.08
C PHE A 129 3.24 7.69 11.76
N ASN A 130 3.09 8.96 12.12
CA ASN A 130 4.06 9.66 12.96
C ASN A 130 3.58 9.70 14.41
N ALA A 131 4.27 8.97 15.29
CA ALA A 131 3.89 8.86 16.70
C ALA A 131 4.06 10.18 17.48
N PHE A 132 4.87 11.12 17.00
CA PHE A 132 5.07 12.42 17.64
C PHE A 132 3.96 13.41 17.29
N THR A 133 3.62 13.55 16.00
CA THR A 133 2.55 14.46 15.56
C THR A 133 1.16 13.86 15.65
N ARG A 134 1.07 12.52 15.75
CA ARG A 134 -0.16 11.70 15.67
C ARG A 134 -0.85 11.75 14.30
N GLU A 135 -0.15 12.19 13.27
CA GLU A 135 -0.65 12.17 11.89
C GLU A 135 -0.55 10.74 11.34
N LEU A 136 -1.59 10.31 10.62
CA LEU A 136 -1.64 9.03 9.93
C LEU A 136 -2.25 9.21 8.54
N THR A 137 -1.51 8.81 7.50
CA THR A 137 -2.02 8.73 6.13
C THR A 137 -2.19 7.29 5.69
N HIS A 138 -3.20 7.03 4.87
CA HIS A 138 -3.52 5.71 4.35
C HIS A 138 -3.73 5.78 2.84
N ASP A 139 -2.75 5.27 2.09
CA ASP A 139 -2.81 5.08 0.65
C ASP A 139 -3.28 3.65 0.31
N VAL A 140 -4.17 3.53 -0.68
CA VAL A 140 -4.72 2.23 -1.10
C VAL A 140 -4.41 2.01 -2.57
N PHE A 141 -3.78 0.88 -2.89
CA PHE A 141 -3.50 0.48 -4.27
C PHE A 141 -4.21 -0.83 -4.61
N ILE A 142 -5.02 -0.84 -5.66
CA ILE A 142 -5.62 -2.09 -6.17
C ILE A 142 -4.52 -2.98 -6.75
N VAL A 143 -4.55 -4.26 -6.39
CA VAL A 143 -3.63 -5.27 -6.93
C VAL A 143 -4.27 -5.91 -8.15
N LYS A 144 -3.58 -5.82 -9.31
CA LYS A 144 -4.00 -6.41 -10.59
C LYS A 144 -2.89 -7.29 -11.16
#